data_AF-A0A2V8IW75-F1
#
_entry.id   AF-A0A2V8IW75-F1
#
_cell.length_a   1.000
_cell.length_b   1.000
_cell.length_c   1.000
_cell.angle_alpha   90.00
_cell.angle_beta   90.00
_cell.angle_gamma   90.00
#
_symmetry.space_group_name_H-M   'P 1'
#
loop_
_entity.id
_entity.type
_entity.pdbx_description
1 polymer ?
#
loop_
_entity_poly.entity_id
_entity_poly.type
_entity_poly.pdbx_seq_one_letter_code
_entity_poly.pdbx_strand_id
1 'polypeptide(L)'
;MGGRLCYAVYPGDAAPALMTLDAKVKLATPSGIKELTIEQLVPGDMMVDGRIQSHVVRFNEIMTEIVVPPPRAGFKASFEKLRPRGVWDFAMAAASPGALGEKDPLKNFSKVKR
;
A
#
# COMPACT_ATOMS: atom_id res chain seq x y z
N MET A 1 -16.60 -7.84 -22.06
CA MET A 1 -17.15 -7.12 -20.89
C MET A 1 -18.29 -7.95 -20.33
N GLY A 2 -18.09 -8.71 -19.25
CA GLY A 2 -19.06 -9.73 -18.80
C GLY A 2 -18.80 -10.29 -17.39
N GLY A 3 -18.17 -9.50 -16.52
CA GLY A 3 -17.99 -9.89 -15.11
C GLY A 3 -19.26 -9.60 -14.31
N ARG A 4 -19.66 -10.53 -13.44
CA ARG A 4 -20.77 -10.32 -12.48
C ARG A 4 -20.45 -9.29 -11.40
N LEU A 5 -19.18 -8.88 -11.28
CA LEU A 5 -18.64 -7.99 -10.26
C LEU A 5 -17.70 -6.95 -10.88
N CYS A 6 -17.63 -5.77 -10.26
CA CYS A 6 -16.62 -4.76 -10.58
C CYS A 6 -15.24 -5.26 -10.14
N TYR A 7 -14.26 -5.28 -11.05
CA TYR A 7 -12.85 -5.53 -10.72
C TYR A 7 -12.20 -4.21 -10.28
N ALA A 8 -12.51 -3.78 -9.05
CA ALA A 8 -11.96 -2.57 -8.43
C ALA A 8 -10.77 -2.91 -7.52
N VAL A 9 -9.77 -3.60 -8.09
CA VAL A 9 -8.51 -3.90 -7.40
C VAL A 9 -7.84 -2.62 -6.91
N TYR A 10 -7.23 -2.64 -5.72
CA TYR A 10 -6.45 -1.53 -5.19
C TYR A 10 -5.28 -1.17 -6.12
N PRO A 11 -5.33 -0.03 -6.85
CA PRO A 11 -4.27 0.36 -7.77
C PRO A 11 -3.37 1.43 -7.15
N GLY A 12 -3.39 1.55 -5.83
CA GLY A 12 -2.73 2.63 -5.09
C GLY A 12 -1.24 2.36 -4.89
N ASP A 13 -0.44 3.41 -5.09
CA ASP A 13 1.01 3.35 -4.89
C ASP A 13 1.42 3.49 -3.41
N ALA A 14 0.54 4.06 -2.58
CA ALA A 14 0.87 4.43 -1.21
C ALA A 14 1.04 3.22 -0.29
N ALA A 15 0.14 2.22 -0.39
CA ALA A 15 0.20 1.07 0.51
C ALA A 15 1.53 0.32 0.46
N PRO A 16 2.06 -0.13 -0.72
CA PRO A 16 3.35 -0.82 -0.74
C PRO A 16 4.50 0.04 -0.19
N ALA A 17 4.50 1.35 -0.40
CA ALA A 17 5.51 2.23 0.20
C ALA A 17 5.41 2.31 1.73
N LEU A 18 4.19 2.45 2.25
CA LEU A 18 3.92 2.54 3.68
C LEU A 18 4.17 1.20 4.41
N MET A 19 3.91 0.07 3.76
CA MET A 19 4.26 -1.27 4.25
C MET A 19 5.78 -1.39 4.48
N THR A 20 6.60 -0.95 3.51
CA THR A 20 8.08 -0.94 3.64
C THR A 20 8.57 -0.10 4.81
N LEU A 21 7.82 0.94 5.16
CA LEU A 21 8.15 1.87 6.24
C LEU A 21 7.57 1.44 7.59
N ASP A 22 6.98 0.25 7.69
CA ASP A 22 6.33 -0.26 8.91
C ASP A 22 5.28 0.71 9.46
N ALA A 23 4.57 1.40 8.55
CA ALA A 23 3.58 2.37 8.91
C ALA A 23 2.33 1.70 9.49
N LYS A 24 1.62 2.45 10.33
CA LYS A 24 0.34 2.05 10.90
C LYS A 24 -0.71 3.12 10.66
N VAL A 25 -1.97 2.73 10.73
CA VAL A 25 -3.10 3.65 10.64
C VAL A 25 -3.93 3.61 11.91
N LYS A 26 -4.55 4.74 12.24
CA LYS A 26 -5.57 4.81 13.28
C LYS A 26 -6.92 5.09 12.63
N LEU A 27 -7.90 4.28 13.00
CA LEU A 27 -9.28 4.47 12.67
C LEU A 27 -10.02 4.94 13.93
N ALA A 28 -10.75 6.05 13.83
CA ALA A 28 -11.79 6.36 14.79
C ALA A 28 -13.01 5.50 14.47
N THR A 29 -13.47 4.74 15.47
CA THR A 29 -14.61 3.84 15.38
C THR A 29 -15.63 4.21 16.46
N PRO A 30 -16.88 3.72 16.41
CA PRO A 30 -17.86 3.93 17.47
C PRO A 30 -17.43 3.34 18.82
N SER A 31 -16.50 2.38 18.82
CA SER A 31 -15.98 1.72 20.02
C SER A 31 -14.64 2.30 20.49
N GLY A 32 -14.15 3.37 19.87
CA GLY A 32 -12.86 4.00 20.17
C GLY A 32 -11.86 3.89 19.02
N ILE A 33 -10.57 4.06 19.34
CA ILE A 33 -9.50 4.06 18.34
C ILE A 33 -9.06 2.62 18.06
N LYS A 34 -8.98 2.27 16.78
CA LYS A 34 -8.45 1.01 16.28
C LYS A 34 -7.17 1.26 15.50
N GLU A 35 -6.07 0.60 15.87
CA GLU A 35 -4.79 0.68 15.17
C GLU A 35 -4.61 -0.55 14.28
N LEU A 36 -4.15 -0.36 13.04
CA LEU A 36 -3.90 -1.42 12.06
C LEU A 36 -2.57 -1.19 11.34
N THR A 37 -1.90 -2.26 10.92
CA THR A 37 -0.83 -2.14 9.91
C THR A 37 -1.43 -1.87 8.53
N ILE A 38 -0.60 -1.46 7.56
CA ILE A 38 -1.07 -1.23 6.19
C ILE A 38 -1.54 -2.54 5.53
N GLU A 39 -0.87 -3.67 5.80
CA GLU A 39 -1.26 -4.99 5.30
C GLU A 39 -2.62 -5.42 5.85
N GLN A 40 -2.90 -5.11 7.10
CA GLN A 40 -4.22 -5.34 7.70
C GLN A 40 -5.28 -4.38 7.16
N LEU A 41 -4.90 -3.14 6.84
CA LEU A 41 -5.80 -2.14 6.28
C LEU A 41 -6.26 -2.53 4.87
N VAL A 42 -5.34 -2.97 4.02
CA VAL A 42 -5.58 -3.32 2.61
C VAL A 42 -5.18 -4.77 2.27
N PRO A 43 -5.89 -5.78 2.81
CA PRO A 43 -5.52 -7.20 2.64
C PRO A 43 -5.83 -7.76 1.24
N GLY A 44 -6.38 -6.94 0.34
CA GLY A 44 -6.93 -7.35 -0.95
C GLY A 44 -8.46 -7.31 -0.93
N ASP A 45 -9.07 -7.82 -2.00
CA ASP A 45 -10.52 -7.72 -2.20
C ASP A 45 -11.27 -8.62 -1.21
N MET A 46 -12.14 -8.01 -0.42
CA MET A 46 -12.95 -8.71 0.59
C MET A 46 -14.33 -8.09 0.75
N MET A 47 -15.23 -8.83 1.39
CA MET A 47 -16.57 -8.32 1.74
C MET A 47 -16.52 -7.52 3.04
N VAL A 48 -16.89 -6.25 2.98
CA VAL A 48 -17.05 -5.36 4.15
C VAL A 48 -18.39 -4.67 4.03
N ASP A 49 -19.21 -4.76 5.08
CA ASP A 49 -20.55 -4.15 5.14
C ASP A 49 -21.42 -4.41 3.89
N GLY A 50 -21.33 -5.64 3.36
CA GLY A 50 -22.11 -6.08 2.20
C GLY A 50 -21.57 -5.61 0.84
N ARG A 51 -20.39 -5.01 0.77
CA ARG A 51 -19.75 -4.53 -0.46
C ARG A 51 -18.36 -5.15 -0.63
N ILE A 52 -17.96 -5.36 -1.88
CA ILE A 52 -16.56 -5.71 -2.19
C ILE A 52 -15.73 -4.44 -2.14
N GLN A 53 -14.66 -4.46 -1.36
CA GLN A 53 -13.68 -3.38 -1.27
C GLN A 53 -12.31 -3.93 -0.91
N SER A 54 -11.25 -3.22 -1.28
CA SER A 54 -9.87 -3.66 -1.02
C SER A 54 -9.30 -3.22 0.34
N HIS A 55 -10.14 -2.67 1.22
CA HIS A 55 -9.75 -2.17 2.54
C HIS A 55 -10.77 -2.55 3.62
N VAL A 56 -10.36 -2.61 4.88
CA VAL A 56 -11.20 -3.12 5.99
C VAL A 56 -12.08 -2.07 6.70
N VAL A 57 -12.02 -0.81 6.26
CA VAL A 57 -12.72 0.30 6.93
C VAL A 57 -14.23 0.14 6.75
N ARG A 58 -14.97 0.16 7.86
CA ARG A 58 -16.44 0.04 7.87
C ARG A 58 -17.13 1.38 7.65
N PHE A 59 -18.42 1.34 7.33
CA PHE A 59 -19.24 2.54 7.04
C PHE A 59 -19.29 3.59 8.16
N ASN A 60 -19.05 3.18 9.41
CA ASN A 60 -19.06 4.01 10.60
C ASN A 60 -17.66 4.24 11.20
N GLU A 61 -16.62 3.91 10.44
CA GLU A 61 -15.22 4.13 10.80
C GLU A 61 -14.60 5.20 9.90
N ILE A 62 -13.62 5.95 10.42
CA ILE A 62 -12.86 6.93 9.64
C ILE A 62 -11.38 6.84 9.97
N MET A 63 -10.53 6.82 8.94
CA MET A 63 -9.08 6.89 9.12
C MET A 63 -8.68 8.32 9.49
N THR A 64 -8.07 8.49 10.66
CA THR A 64 -7.71 9.80 11.20
C THR A 64 -6.21 10.09 11.11
N GLU A 65 -5.38 9.05 11.18
CA GLU A 65 -3.92 9.21 11.21
C GLU A 65 -3.23 8.08 10.45
N ILE A 66 -2.08 8.41 9.86
CA ILE A 66 -1.07 7.47 9.39
C ILE A 66 0.20 7.77 10.19
N VAL A 67 0.68 6.78 10.93
CA VAL A 67 1.89 6.87 11.76
C VAL A 67 3.00 6.15 11.03
N VAL A 68 4.01 6.90 10.60
CA VAL A 68 5.24 6.34 10.00
C VAL A 68 6.34 6.39 11.07
N PRO A 69 6.85 5.23 11.54
CA PRO A 69 7.93 5.23 12.51
C PRO A 69 9.21 5.84 11.91
N PRO A 70 10.06 6.48 12.72
CA PRO A 70 11.33 6.99 12.24
C PRO A 70 12.17 5.83 11.70
N PRO A 71 12.73 5.94 10.48
CA PRO A 71 13.53 4.88 9.89
C PRO A 71 14.80 4.68 10.73
N ARG A 72 15.24 3.42 10.83
CA ARG A 72 16.52 3.08 11.47
C ARG A 72 17.68 3.78 10.75
N ALA A 73 18.71 4.15 11.50
CA ALA A 73 19.90 4.78 10.92
C ALA A 73 20.49 3.90 9.80
N GLY A 74 20.72 4.51 8.63
CA GLY A 74 21.22 3.81 7.44
C GLY A 74 20.18 2.98 6.68
N PHE A 75 18.89 3.11 7.00
CA PHE A 75 17.81 2.53 6.20
C PHE A 75 17.66 3.29 4.88
N LYS A 76 17.58 2.55 3.77
CA LYS A 76 17.30 3.07 2.44
C LYS A 76 16.12 2.31 1.83
N ALA A 77 15.21 3.05 1.21
CA ALA A 77 14.09 2.48 0.47
C ALA A 77 13.96 3.16 -0.89
N SER A 78 13.29 2.47 -1.82
CA SER A 78 13.01 2.96 -3.16
C SER A 78 11.61 2.55 -3.57
N PHE A 79 11.01 3.26 -4.53
CA PHE A 79 9.69 2.94 -5.06
C PHE A 79 9.78 2.84 -6.59
N GLU A 80 9.43 1.69 -7.13
CA GLU A 80 9.43 1.43 -8.57
C GLU A 80 8.01 1.22 -9.06
N LYS A 81 7.62 1.98 -10.09
CA LYS A 81 6.30 1.91 -10.72
C LYS A 81 6.45 1.56 -12.19
N LEU A 82 6.11 0.32 -12.55
CA LEU A 82 6.10 -0.14 -13.93
C LEU A 82 4.81 0.29 -14.62
N ARG A 83 4.92 1.04 -15.72
CA ARG A 83 3.78 1.64 -16.41
C ARG A 83 4.00 1.69 -17.92
N PRO A 84 2.95 1.49 -18.75
CA PRO A 84 3.01 1.69 -20.19
C PRO A 84 3.23 3.15 -20.57
N ARG A 85 2.62 4.09 -19.83
CA ARG A 85 2.71 5.53 -20.09
C ARG A 85 3.51 6.26 -19.01
N GLY A 86 4.21 7.31 -19.43
CA GLY A 86 5.03 8.15 -18.56
C GLY A 86 4.23 9.02 -17.57
N VAL A 87 2.93 9.20 -17.77
CA VAL A 87 2.05 10.03 -16.90
C VAL A 87 0.63 9.44 -16.84
N TRP A 88 -0.07 9.70 -15.73
CA TRP A 88 -1.48 9.33 -15.51
C TRP A 88 -1.82 7.87 -15.85
N ASP A 89 -1.07 6.94 -15.26
CA ASP A 89 -1.32 5.51 -15.39
C ASP A 89 -1.23 4.79 -14.04
N PHE A 90 -2.05 3.76 -13.88
CA PHE A 90 -1.89 2.81 -12.79
C PHE A 90 -0.64 1.95 -13.03
N ALA A 91 -0.04 1.46 -11.95
CA ALA A 91 1.07 0.54 -12.05
C ALA A 91 0.58 -0.79 -12.63
N MET A 92 1.27 -1.33 -13.64
CA MET A 92 1.14 -2.77 -13.96
C MET A 92 1.73 -3.61 -12.83
N ALA A 93 2.81 -3.11 -12.24
CA ALA A 93 3.42 -3.62 -11.03
C ALA A 93 4.09 -2.46 -10.28
N ALA A 94 3.96 -2.46 -8.96
CA ALA A 94 4.68 -1.53 -8.08
C ALA A 94 5.44 -2.33 -7.03
N ALA A 95 6.64 -1.88 -6.70
CA ALA A 95 7.47 -2.50 -5.67
C ALA A 95 8.16 -1.43 -4.83
N SER A 96 8.28 -1.68 -3.54
CA SER A 96 8.94 -0.78 -2.60
C SER A 96 9.97 -1.53 -1.74
N PRO A 97 11.15 -1.88 -2.28
CA PRO A 97 12.16 -2.56 -1.49
C PRO A 97 12.84 -1.59 -0.52
N GLY A 98 13.06 -2.06 0.71
CA GLY A 98 13.80 -1.35 1.76
C GLY A 98 14.82 -2.27 2.41
N ALA A 99 15.99 -1.72 2.76
CA ALA A 99 17.06 -2.46 3.40
C ALA A 99 17.92 -1.57 4.31
N LEU A 100 18.56 -2.20 5.30
CA LEU A 100 19.61 -1.58 6.10
C LEU A 100 20.95 -1.69 5.37
N GLY A 101 21.64 -0.57 5.19
CA GLY A 101 23.00 -0.54 4.66
C GLY A 101 23.22 0.54 3.59
N GLU A 102 24.48 0.67 3.17
CA GLU A 102 24.89 1.72 2.25
C GLU A 102 24.49 1.44 0.79
N LYS A 103 24.29 0.16 0.45
CA LYS A 103 23.94 -0.27 -0.91
C LYS A 103 22.50 0.09 -1.26
N ASP A 104 22.35 0.72 -2.42
CA ASP A 104 21.05 0.99 -3.03
C ASP A 104 20.28 -0.33 -3.26
N PRO A 105 19.05 -0.48 -2.70
CA PRO A 105 18.24 -1.68 -2.88
C PRO A 105 17.92 -2.00 -4.35
N LEU A 106 18.13 -1.05 -5.28
CA LEU A 106 17.86 -1.22 -6.71
C LEU A 106 19.02 -1.77 -7.56
N LYS A 107 20.23 -1.97 -7.00
CA LYS A 107 21.38 -2.45 -7.81
C LYS A 107 21.14 -3.78 -8.54
N ASN A 108 20.13 -4.56 -8.12
CA ASN A 108 19.73 -5.81 -8.78
C ASN A 108 18.44 -5.72 -9.63
N PHE A 109 17.62 -4.67 -9.48
CA PHE A 109 16.33 -4.54 -10.19
C PHE A 109 16.43 -3.84 -11.56
N SER A 110 17.47 -3.01 -11.76
CA SER A 110 17.66 -2.24 -13.00
C SER A 110 17.92 -3.09 -14.26
N LYS A 111 18.17 -4.40 -14.13
CA LYS A 111 18.36 -5.31 -15.28
C LYS A 111 17.08 -5.74 -15.99
N VAL A 112 15.89 -5.42 -15.45
CA VAL A 112 14.59 -5.84 -16.02
C VAL A 112 13.93 -4.74 -16.88
N LYS A 113 14.51 -3.53 -16.93
CA LYS A 113 14.09 -2.47 -17.88
C LYS A 113 14.78 -2.66 -19.23
N ARG A 114 14.36 -3.64 -20.02
CA ARG A 114 14.54 -3.68 -21.49
C ARG A 114 13.25 -4.14 -22.14
#